data_AF-A0A388P8S8-F1
#
_entry.id   AF-A0A388P8S8-F1
#
_cell.length_a   1.000
_cell.length_b   1.000
_cell.length_c   1.000
_cell.angle_alpha   90.00
_cell.angle_beta   90.00
_cell.angle_gamma   90.00
#
_symmetry.space_group_name_H-M   'P 1'
#
loop_
_entity.id
_entity.type
_entity.pdbx_description
1 polymer ?
#
loop_
_entity_poly.entity_id
_entity_poly.type
_entity_poly.pdbx_seq_one_letter_code
_entity_poly.pdbx_strand_id
1 'polypeptide(L)'
;MGLISAKAGLAEVVKKCESNACGAVIVAADYRCEWWEIKSTVYGIDPNDASKKLTLGKLRTLYGPLSAQTYANIILVSDEPLYGPSVLDPNSGQTVAGPARNGISVGGISAICHKSGTDEKFPANIYTPIR
;
A
#
# COMPACT_ATOMS: atom_id res chain seq x y z
N MET A 1 -11.05 3.22 21.75
CA MET A 1 -11.89 2.26 20.99
C MET A 1 -12.78 3.07 20.04
N GLY A 2 -12.19 3.64 18.99
CA GLY A 2 -12.96 4.34 17.96
C GLY A 2 -13.52 3.31 17.00
N LEU A 3 -14.85 3.17 16.96
CA LEU A 3 -15.56 2.26 16.07
C LEU A 3 -15.33 2.72 14.62
N ILE A 4 -14.24 2.25 14.02
CA ILE A 4 -14.14 2.25 12.56
C ILE A 4 -15.19 1.23 12.10
N SER A 5 -16.39 1.72 11.80
CA SER A 5 -17.39 0.98 11.04
C SER A 5 -16.88 0.84 9.60
N ALA A 6 -15.78 0.12 9.45
CA ALA A 6 -15.13 -0.24 8.22
C ALA A 6 -15.66 -1.62 7.83
N LYS A 7 -16.16 -1.71 6.60
CA LYS A 7 -16.39 -2.97 5.87
C LYS A 7 -15.32 -4.00 6.27
N ALA A 8 -15.67 -5.22 6.69
CA ALA A 8 -14.72 -6.17 7.28
C ALA A 8 -13.40 -6.35 6.48
N GLY A 9 -13.46 -6.26 5.15
CA GLY A 9 -12.27 -6.30 4.29
C GLY A 9 -11.30 -5.11 4.46
N LEU A 10 -11.79 -3.92 4.84
CA LEU A 10 -10.92 -2.76 5.11
C LEU A 10 -10.12 -2.96 6.42
N ALA A 11 -10.66 -3.68 7.41
CA ALA A 11 -9.93 -4.02 8.63
C ALA A 11 -8.77 -4.99 8.34
N GLU A 12 -8.98 -5.98 7.46
CA GLU A 12 -7.93 -6.92 7.05
C GLU A 12 -6.82 -6.25 6.23
N VAL A 13 -7.20 -5.33 5.32
CA VAL A 13 -6.25 -4.53 4.53
C VAL A 13 -5.41 -3.62 5.42
N VAL A 14 -6.02 -2.97 6.41
CA VAL A 14 -5.29 -2.12 7.38
C VAL A 14 -4.34 -2.94 8.25
N LYS A 15 -4.71 -4.18 8.62
CA LYS A 15 -3.84 -5.07 9.39
C LYS A 15 -2.52 -5.38 8.65
N LYS A 16 -2.54 -5.49 7.33
CA LYS A 16 -1.31 -5.66 6.54
C LYS A 16 -0.36 -4.46 6.66
N CYS A 17 -0.89 -3.27 6.91
CA CYS A 17 -0.07 -2.06 7.10
C CYS A 17 0.65 -2.00 8.46
N GLU A 18 0.35 -2.91 9.38
CA GLU A 18 1.11 -3.05 10.63
C GLU A 18 2.48 -3.69 10.37
N SER A 19 2.58 -4.58 9.37
CA SER A 19 3.81 -5.30 9.04
C SER A 19 4.46 -4.85 7.73
N ASN A 20 3.71 -4.21 6.84
CA ASN A 20 4.16 -3.86 5.48
C ASN A 20 3.99 -2.37 5.17
N ALA A 21 4.76 -1.89 4.20
CA ALA A 21 4.71 -0.52 3.74
C ALA A 21 3.36 -0.19 3.09
N CYS A 22 2.70 0.84 3.61
CA CYS A 22 1.44 1.33 3.06
C CYS A 22 1.47 2.83 2.78
N GLY A 23 0.57 3.25 1.90
CA GLY A 23 0.20 4.64 1.66
C GLY A 23 -1.31 4.78 1.59
N ALA A 24 -1.79 6.01 1.47
CA ALA A 24 -3.20 6.28 1.25
C ALA A 24 -3.37 7.47 0.30
N VAL A 25 -4.44 7.45 -0.48
CA VAL A 25 -4.85 8.55 -1.33
C VAL A 25 -6.35 8.78 -1.22
N ILE A 26 -6.75 10.01 -1.45
CA ILE A 26 -8.16 10.36 -1.67
C ILE A 26 -8.26 10.81 -3.12
N VAL A 27 -9.12 10.14 -3.88
CA VAL A 27 -9.39 10.48 -5.28
C VAL A 27 -10.83 10.97 -5.40
N ALA A 28 -11.06 11.94 -6.27
CA ALA A 28 -12.39 12.47 -6.57
C ALA A 28 -12.65 12.37 -8.07
N ALA A 29 -13.88 12.00 -8.42
CA ALA A 29 -14.33 11.82 -9.78
C ALA A 29 -15.24 13.00 -10.14
N ASP A 30 -14.75 13.96 -10.92
CA ASP A 30 -15.57 15.08 -11.44
C ASP A 30 -16.64 14.54 -12.41
N TYR A 31 -16.21 13.65 -13.31
CA TYR A 31 -17.05 12.80 -14.16
C TYR A 31 -16.91 11.34 -13.73
N ARG A 32 -17.77 10.45 -14.25
CA ARG A 32 -17.67 9.01 -14.00
C ARG A 32 -16.30 8.47 -14.40
N CYS A 33 -15.65 7.75 -13.48
CA CYS A 33 -14.47 6.93 -13.74
C CYS A 33 -14.90 5.46 -13.74
N GLU A 34 -14.59 4.71 -14.79
CA GLU A 34 -14.88 3.26 -14.83
C GLU A 34 -13.98 2.50 -13.85
N TRP A 35 -12.76 2.98 -13.62
CA TRP A 35 -11.87 2.47 -12.58
C TRP A 35 -10.71 3.44 -12.35
N TRP A 36 -9.99 3.22 -11.25
CA TRP A 36 -8.80 3.97 -10.88
C TRP A 36 -7.57 3.09 -10.89
N GLU A 37 -6.51 3.61 -11.50
CA GLU A 37 -5.17 3.05 -11.43
C GLU A 37 -4.29 3.99 -10.63
N ILE A 38 -3.79 3.54 -9.49
CA ILE A 38 -2.84 4.29 -8.68
C ILE A 38 -1.48 3.62 -8.84
N LYS A 39 -0.55 4.35 -9.45
CA LYS A 39 0.86 3.95 -9.55
C LYS A 39 1.64 4.65 -8.46
N SER A 40 2.43 3.89 -7.73
CA SER A 40 3.27 4.38 -6.65
C SER A 40 4.57 3.60 -6.60
N THR A 41 5.51 4.11 -5.83
CA THR A 41 6.85 3.57 -5.67
C THR A 41 7.10 3.38 -4.19
N VAL A 42 7.64 2.21 -3.83
CA VAL A 42 8.09 1.93 -2.47
C VAL A 42 9.55 2.31 -2.39
N TYR A 43 9.87 3.23 -1.50
CA TYR A 43 11.21 3.72 -1.24
C TYR A 43 11.73 3.17 0.08
N GLY A 44 13.03 2.95 0.14
CA GLY A 44 13.80 2.83 1.37
C GLY A 44 14.81 3.98 1.46
N ILE A 45 15.64 3.95 2.50
CA ILE A 45 16.74 4.90 2.69
C ILE A 45 18.06 4.17 2.43
N ASP A 46 19.04 4.86 1.84
CA ASP A 46 20.39 4.34 1.68
C ASP A 46 21.04 4.15 3.06
N PRO A 47 21.54 2.94 3.41
CA PRO A 47 22.15 2.68 4.71
C PRO A 47 23.41 3.52 4.97
N ASN A 48 24.06 4.05 3.93
CA ASN A 48 25.26 4.88 4.03
C ASN A 48 24.93 6.38 3.95
N ASP A 49 23.73 6.76 3.52
CA ASP A 49 23.31 8.16 3.37
C ASP A 49 21.80 8.32 3.59
N ALA A 50 21.44 8.78 4.79
CA ALA A 50 20.05 8.94 5.17
C ALA A 50 19.26 9.95 4.30
N SER A 51 19.93 10.77 3.51
CA SER A 51 19.30 11.75 2.62
C SER A 51 18.91 11.15 1.26
N LYS A 52 19.41 9.96 0.93
CA LYS A 52 19.15 9.30 -0.35
C LYS A 52 18.04 8.26 -0.22
N LYS A 53 17.08 8.34 -1.14
CA LYS A 53 16.01 7.34 -1.28
C LYS A 53 16.43 6.28 -2.29
N LEU A 54 16.30 5.02 -1.90
CA LEU A 54 16.47 3.87 -2.76
C LEU A 54 15.11 3.35 -3.20
N THR A 55 15.00 2.93 -4.45
CA THR A 55 13.75 2.33 -4.94
C THR A 55 13.73 0.84 -4.59
N LEU A 56 12.77 0.42 -3.77
CA LEU A 56 12.60 -0.99 -3.37
C LEU A 56 11.66 -1.75 -4.32
N GLY A 57 10.67 -1.06 -4.87
CA GLY A 57 9.72 -1.65 -5.81
C GLY A 57 8.68 -0.67 -6.31
N LYS A 58 7.83 -1.14 -7.22
CA LYS A 58 6.67 -0.42 -7.74
C LYS A 58 5.40 -1.03 -7.18
N LEU A 59 4.42 -0.20 -6.86
CA LEU A 59 3.11 -0.63 -6.37
C LEU A 59 2.03 -0.07 -7.31
N ARG A 60 1.21 -0.96 -7.85
CA ARG A 60 0.04 -0.63 -8.66
C ARG A 60 -1.21 -1.03 -7.88
N THR A 61 -2.06 -0.07 -7.57
CA THR A 61 -3.32 -0.30 -6.86
C THR A 61 -4.48 -0.01 -7.78
N LEU A 62 -5.43 -0.95 -7.86
CA LEU A 62 -6.62 -0.86 -8.70
C LEU A 62 -7.84 -0.68 -7.81
N TYR A 63 -8.68 0.28 -8.16
CA TYR A 63 -9.93 0.54 -7.46
C TYR A 63 -11.08 0.66 -8.44
N GLY A 64 -12.27 0.23 -8.01
CA GLY A 64 -13.43 0.14 -8.88
C GLY A 64 -14.01 1.48 -9.32
N PRO A 65 -15.13 1.44 -10.07
CA PRO A 65 -15.77 2.62 -10.60
C PRO A 65 -16.18 3.63 -9.51
N LEU A 66 -16.15 4.91 -9.86
CA LEU A 66 -16.74 5.99 -9.07
C LEU A 66 -17.76 6.77 -9.90
N SER A 67 -18.91 7.04 -9.28
CA SER A 67 -19.93 7.94 -9.84
C SER A 67 -19.40 9.37 -9.91
N ALA A 68 -19.97 10.18 -10.81
CA ALA A 68 -19.64 11.59 -10.88
C ALA A 68 -19.90 12.30 -9.54
N GLN A 69 -19.05 13.27 -9.21
CA GLN A 69 -19.06 14.07 -7.98
C GLN A 69 -18.91 13.25 -6.68
N THR A 70 -18.28 12.07 -6.76
CA THR A 70 -17.96 11.25 -5.59
C THR A 70 -16.46 11.14 -5.37
N TYR A 71 -16.06 10.75 -4.15
CA TYR A 71 -14.68 10.50 -3.79
C TYR A 71 -14.53 9.14 -3.12
N ALA A 72 -13.29 8.63 -3.11
CA ALA A 72 -12.94 7.42 -2.39
C ALA A 72 -11.60 7.56 -1.67
N ASN A 73 -11.52 6.90 -0.52
CA ASN A 73 -10.29 6.73 0.23
C ASN A 73 -9.70 5.36 -0.14
N ILE A 74 -8.50 5.36 -0.73
CA ILE A 74 -7.87 4.14 -1.24
C ILE A 74 -6.57 3.92 -0.46
N ILE A 75 -6.48 2.76 0.19
CA ILE A 75 -5.26 2.31 0.87
C ILE A 75 -4.38 1.58 -0.14
N LEU A 76 -3.13 2.02 -0.26
CA LEU A 76 -2.10 1.42 -1.09
C LEU A 76 -1.30 0.47 -0.22
N VAL A 77 -1.38 -0.84 -0.47
CA VAL A 77 -0.70 -1.85 0.36
C VAL A 77 0.40 -2.52 -0.46
N SER A 78 1.65 -2.36 -0.03
CA SER A 78 2.77 -3.14 -0.57
C SER A 78 2.98 -4.41 0.25
N ASP A 79 3.60 -5.43 -0.36
CA ASP A 79 4.15 -6.58 0.36
C ASP A 79 5.59 -6.34 0.85
N GLU A 80 6.12 -5.11 0.72
CA GLU A 80 7.43 -4.73 1.27
C GLU A 80 7.37 -4.69 2.81
N PRO A 81 8.15 -5.52 3.51
CA PRO A 81 8.04 -5.63 4.96
C PRO A 81 8.73 -4.47 5.68
N LEU A 82 8.10 -3.99 6.76
CA LEU A 82 8.65 -2.95 7.64
C LEU A 82 9.62 -3.50 8.69
N TYR A 83 9.71 -4.82 8.82
CA TYR A 83 10.59 -5.48 9.78
C TYR A 83 11.50 -6.47 9.05
N GLY A 84 12.68 -6.71 9.63
CA GLY A 84 13.54 -7.80 9.23
C GLY A 84 12.89 -9.18 9.45
N PRO A 85 13.58 -10.26 9.03
CA PRO A 85 13.11 -11.62 9.27
C PRO A 85 12.85 -11.84 10.76
N SER A 86 11.71 -12.43 11.09
CA SER A 86 11.37 -12.78 12.46
C SER A 86 12.25 -13.93 12.95
N VAL A 87 12.60 -13.90 14.23
CA VAL A 87 13.41 -14.93 14.88
C VAL A 87 12.56 -15.69 15.89
N LEU A 88 12.75 -17.02 15.98
CA LEU A 88 12.13 -17.83 17.02
C LEU A 88 12.97 -17.72 18.29
N ASP A 89 12.40 -17.18 19.37
CA ASP A 89 13.07 -17.16 20.66
C ASP A 89 13.16 -18.60 21.22
N PRO A 90 14.37 -19.12 21.47
CA PRO A 90 14.56 -20.52 21.84
C PRO A 90 14.09 -20.85 23.27
N ASN A 91 13.83 -19.86 24.12
CA ASN A 91 13.43 -20.06 25.52
C ASN A 91 11.90 -20.02 25.69
N SER A 92 11.22 -19.18 24.91
CA SER A 92 9.77 -18.97 24.97
C SER A 92 9.01 -19.66 23.83
N GLY A 93 9.71 -20.07 22.76
CA GLY A 93 9.09 -20.59 21.54
C GLY A 93 8.27 -19.54 20.79
N GLN A 94 8.43 -18.26 21.12
CA GLN A 94 7.69 -17.16 20.52
C GLN A 94 8.45 -16.57 19.33
N THR A 95 7.74 -16.29 18.24
CA THR A 95 8.29 -15.56 17.09
C THR A 95 8.38 -14.07 17.42
N VAL A 96 9.59 -13.55 17.49
CA VAL A 96 9.89 -12.13 17.71
C VAL A 96 10.10 -11.47 16.35
N ALA A 97 9.42 -10.34 16.12
CA ALA A 97 9.62 -9.56 14.89
C ALA A 97 11.09 -9.14 14.75
N GLY A 98 11.60 -9.17 13.52
CA GLY A 98 12.95 -8.69 13.24
C GLY A 98 13.08 -7.18 13.50
N PRO A 99 14.30 -6.63 13.44
CA PRO A 99 14.52 -5.20 13.66
C PRO A 99 13.70 -4.35 12.67
N ALA A 100 13.17 -3.24 13.13
CA ALA A 100 12.41 -2.30 12.29
C ALA A 100 13.31 -1.73 11.17
N ARG A 101 12.80 -1.76 9.95
CA ARG A 101 13.42 -1.19 8.75
C ARG A 101 12.93 0.25 8.58
N ASN A 102 13.57 1.17 9.30
CA ASN A 102 13.20 2.58 9.27
C ASN A 102 13.40 3.18 7.87
N GLY A 103 12.55 4.15 7.52
CA GLY A 103 12.67 4.90 6.28
C GLY A 103 11.96 4.28 5.06
N ILE A 104 11.27 3.15 5.24
CA ILE A 104 10.43 2.60 4.19
C ILE A 104 9.16 3.44 4.04
N SER A 105 8.83 3.85 2.81
CA SER A 105 7.66 4.67 2.52
C SER A 105 7.09 4.41 1.14
N VAL A 106 5.77 4.56 0.99
CA VAL A 106 5.10 4.58 -0.32
C VAL A 106 5.00 6.03 -0.79
N GLY A 107 5.51 6.33 -1.98
CA GLY A 107 5.52 7.68 -2.55
C GLY A 107 5.48 7.67 -4.08
N GLY A 108 5.77 8.82 -4.71
CA GLY A 108 5.75 8.93 -6.18
C GLY A 108 4.38 8.57 -6.77
N ILE A 109 3.33 9.01 -6.09
CA ILE A 109 1.95 8.60 -6.34
C ILE A 109 1.40 9.34 -7.57
N SER A 110 0.83 8.58 -8.50
CA SER A 110 0.06 9.06 -9.63
C SER A 110 -1.27 8.30 -9.70
N ALA A 111 -2.39 9.02 -9.68
CA ALA A 111 -3.72 8.45 -9.77
C ALA A 111 -4.33 8.76 -11.13
N ILE A 112 -4.83 7.73 -11.80
CA ILE A 112 -5.35 7.80 -13.17
C ILE A 112 -6.80 7.32 -13.15
N CYS A 113 -7.71 8.21 -13.57
CA CYS A 113 -9.10 7.87 -13.83
C CYS A 113 -9.22 7.33 -15.27
N HIS A 114 -9.65 6.08 -15.40
CA HIS A 114 -9.89 5.46 -16.69
C HIS A 114 -11.36 5.61 -17.09
N LYS A 115 -11.58 6.04 -18.34
CA LYS A 115 -12.93 6.29 -18.90
C LYS A 115 -13.51 5.09 -19.65
N SER A 116 -12.68 4.11 -19.98
CA SER A 116 -13.07 2.86 -20.64
C SER A 116 -13.00 1.69 -19.67
N GLY A 117 -13.82 0.67 -19.93
CA GLY A 117 -13.79 -0.59 -19.19
C GLY A 117 -12.45 -1.32 -19.31
N THR A 118 -12.27 -2.31 -18.44
CA THR A 118 -11.07 -3.17 -18.37
C THR A 118 -11.46 -4.57 -17.90
N ASP A 119 -10.66 -5.57 -18.24
CA ASP A 119 -10.77 -6.94 -17.73
C ASP A 119 -10.01 -7.14 -16.39
N GLU A 120 -9.36 -6.09 -15.90
CA GLU A 120 -8.65 -6.09 -14.62
C GLU A 120 -9.62 -6.34 -13.46
N LYS A 121 -9.16 -7.11 -12.47
CA LYS A 121 -9.91 -7.37 -11.24
C LYS A 121 -9.57 -6.32 -10.19
N PHE A 122 -10.59 -5.73 -9.58
CA PHE A 122 -10.46 -4.76 -8.50
C PHE A 122 -11.35 -5.12 -7.29
N PRO A 123 -10.98 -4.74 -6.06
CA PRO A 123 -9.74 -4.03 -5.71
C PRO A 123 -8.51 -4.94 -5.78
N ALA A 124 -7.36 -4.38 -6.16
CA ALA A 124 -6.10 -5.12 -6.20
C ALA A 124 -4.93 -4.23 -5.78
N ASN A 125 -3.93 -4.84 -5.13
CA ASN A 125 -2.63 -4.24 -4.89
C ASN A 125 -1.58 -5.18 -5.47
N ILE A 126 -0.80 -4.68 -6.43
CA ILE A 126 0.24 -5.45 -7.10
C ILE A 126 1.57 -4.78 -6.78
N TYR A 127 2.37 -5.41 -5.92
CA TYR A 127 3.72 -4.99 -5.62
C TYR A 127 4.73 -5.75 -6.47
N THR A 128 5.65 -5.03 -7.11
CA THR A 128 6.74 -5.58 -7.91
C THR A 128 8.08 -5.10 -7.35
N PRO A 129 8.80 -5.94 -6.58
CA PRO A 129 10.11 -5.58 -6.05
C PRO A 129 11.15 -5.45 -7.17
N ILE A 130 12.15 -4.57 -6.98
CA ILE A 130 13.22 -4.30 -7.96
C ILE A 130 14.44 -5.22 -7.80
N ARG A 131 14.41 -6.16 -6.84
CA ARG A 131 15.53 -7.07 -6.49
C ARG A 131 16.45 -7.46 -7.64
#